data_AF-A0A3M1QCD6-F1
#
_entry.id   AF-A0A3M1QCD6-F1
#
_cell.length_a   1.000
_cell.length_b   1.000
_cell.length_c   1.000
_cell.angle_alpha   90.00
_cell.angle_beta   90.00
_cell.angle_gamma   90.00
#
_symmetry.space_group_name_H-M   'P 1'
#
loop_
_entity.id
_entity.type
_entity.pdbx_description
1 polymer ?
#
loop_
_entity_poly.entity_id
_entity_poly.type
_entity_poly.pdbx_seq_one_letter_code
_entity_poly.pdbx_strand_id
1 'polypeptide(L)'
;MRASALKLTGKNLDDDRVTFAAISDAMAALVERVRPDKAKYPTIYHFHCPMAHGDWLQLSDEPANPYYGFKMLNCGKLKGAR
;
A
#
# COMPACT_ATOMS: atom_id res chain seq x y z
N MET A 1 -4.79 11.84 -2.19
CA MET A 1 -5.07 11.36 -0.82
C MET A 1 -6.45 11.79 -0.31
N ARG A 2 -6.72 13.08 -0.01
CA ARG A 2 -7.99 13.52 0.64
C ARG A 2 -9.26 13.10 -0.10
N ALA A 3 -9.32 13.29 -1.42
CA ALA A 3 -10.49 12.92 -2.21
C ALA A 3 -10.74 11.39 -2.23
N SER A 4 -9.69 10.58 -2.36
CA SER A 4 -9.80 9.11 -2.31
C SER A 4 -10.18 8.61 -0.92
N ALA A 5 -9.66 9.24 0.14
CA ALA A 5 -10.01 8.89 1.52
C ALA A 5 -11.50 9.11 1.83
N LEU A 6 -12.12 10.15 1.26
CA LEU A 6 -13.56 10.40 1.41
C LEU A 6 -14.45 9.37 0.70
N LYS A 7 -13.88 8.57 -0.22
CA LYS A 7 -14.60 7.53 -0.96
C LYS A 7 -14.57 6.17 -0.26
N LEU A 8 -13.72 5.98 0.75
CA LEU A 8 -13.73 4.78 1.59
C LEU A 8 -14.92 4.86 2.55
N THR A 9 -15.93 4.03 2.33
CA THR A 9 -17.20 4.13 3.08
C THR A 9 -17.48 2.96 4.02
N GLY A 10 -16.73 1.86 3.89
CA GLY A 10 -16.94 0.62 4.64
C GLY A 10 -18.15 -0.20 4.18
N LYS A 11 -18.88 0.24 3.13
CA LYS A 11 -20.11 -0.40 2.67
C LYS A 11 -19.86 -1.59 1.74
N ASN A 12 -18.82 -1.50 0.91
CA ASN A 12 -18.37 -2.58 0.04
C ASN A 12 -16.85 -2.68 0.15
N LEU A 13 -16.38 -3.77 0.76
CA LEU A 13 -14.97 -3.96 1.02
C LEU A 13 -14.14 -4.07 -0.27
N ASP A 14 -14.69 -4.68 -1.32
CA ASP A 14 -13.95 -4.85 -2.58
C ASP A 14 -13.77 -3.51 -3.29
N ASP A 15 -14.81 -2.65 -3.31
CA ASP A 15 -14.72 -1.30 -3.87
C ASP A 15 -13.76 -0.40 -3.05
N ASP A 16 -13.81 -0.53 -1.72
CA ASP A 16 -12.93 0.20 -0.81
C ASP A 16 -11.47 -0.19 -1.02
N ARG A 17 -11.16 -1.48 -1.20
CA ARG A 17 -9.80 -1.95 -1.47
C ARG A 17 -9.23 -1.40 -2.78
N VAL A 18 -10.05 -1.31 -3.83
CA VAL A 18 -9.64 -0.69 -5.10
C VAL A 18 -9.37 0.81 -4.89
N THR A 19 -10.25 1.49 -4.14
CA THR A 19 -10.09 2.91 -3.81
C THR A 19 -8.84 3.17 -2.95
N PHE A 20 -8.44 2.21 -2.10
CA PHE A 20 -7.29 2.31 -1.21
C PHE A 20 -5.96 2.47 -1.96
N ALA A 21 -5.83 1.96 -3.19
CA ALA A 21 -4.60 2.09 -3.99
C ALA A 21 -4.11 3.54 -4.09
N ALA A 22 -5.01 4.50 -4.35
CA ALA A 22 -4.66 5.92 -4.44
C ALA A 22 -4.20 6.53 -3.10
N ILE A 23 -4.55 5.92 -1.96
CA ILE A 23 -4.05 6.31 -0.64
C ILE A 23 -2.69 5.67 -0.40
N SER A 24 -2.51 4.40 -0.77
CA SER A 24 -1.23 3.70 -0.70
C SER A 24 -0.15 4.43 -1.49
N ASP A 25 -0.43 4.83 -2.73
CA ASP A 25 0.51 5.59 -3.57
C ASP A 25 0.88 6.94 -2.93
N ALA A 26 -0.11 7.65 -2.37
CA ALA A 26 0.14 8.91 -1.69
C ALA A 26 0.99 8.73 -0.42
N MET A 27 0.81 7.62 0.30
CA MET A 27 1.62 7.27 1.47
C MET A 27 3.06 6.91 1.05
N ALA A 28 3.24 6.17 -0.05
CA ALA A 28 4.56 5.89 -0.60
C ALA A 28 5.36 7.17 -0.89
N ALA A 29 4.71 8.14 -1.54
CA ALA A 29 5.30 9.46 -1.81
C ALA A 29 5.55 10.28 -0.52
N LEU A 30 4.69 10.15 0.49
CA LEU A 30 4.89 10.84 1.77
C LEU A 30 6.11 10.31 2.52
N VAL A 31 6.26 8.99 2.59
CA VAL A 31 7.40 8.34 3.26
C VAL A 31 8.72 8.70 2.59
N GLU A 32 8.74 8.86 1.26
CA GLU A 32 9.92 9.34 0.52
C GLU A 32 10.36 10.75 0.93
N ARG A 33 9.40 11.64 1.18
CA ARG A 33 9.65 13.04 1.52
C ARG A 33 9.99 13.21 2.99
N VAL A 34 9.22 12.58 3.87
CA VAL A 34 9.32 12.77 5.32
C VAL A 34 10.47 11.95 5.91
N ARG A 35 10.80 10.80 5.31
CA ARG A 35 11.84 9.88 5.79
C ARG A 35 11.66 9.54 7.27
N PRO A 36 10.73 8.65 7.61
CA PRO A 36 10.37 8.36 9.00
C PRO A 36 11.57 7.88 9.81
N ASP A 37 11.50 8.12 11.12
CA ASP A 37 12.55 7.74 12.06
C ASP A 37 12.87 6.25 11.97
N LYS A 38 14.13 5.95 11.65
CA LYS A 38 14.65 4.59 11.50
C LYS A 38 14.69 3.83 12.83
N ALA A 39 14.73 4.51 13.97
CA ALA A 39 14.64 3.83 15.26
C ALA A 39 13.25 3.19 15.46
N LYS A 40 12.19 3.82 14.92
CA LYS A 40 10.81 3.33 15.02
C LYS A 40 10.42 2.44 13.84
N TYR A 41 10.89 2.76 12.65
CA TYR A 41 10.61 2.03 11.42
C TYR A 41 11.95 1.65 10.77
N PRO A 42 12.64 0.61 11.28
CA PRO A 42 13.98 0.24 10.84
C PRO A 42 14.00 -0.23 9.39
N THR A 43 12.89 -0.80 8.90
CA THR A 43 12.73 -1.14 7.49
C THR A 43 11.27 -0.97 7.08
N ILE A 44 11.05 -0.27 5.98
CA ILE A 44 9.76 -0.18 5.29
C ILE A 44 9.93 -0.79 3.91
N TYR A 45 9.20 -1.86 3.65
CA TYR A 45 9.15 -2.53 2.36
C TYR A 45 8.14 -1.85 1.46
N HIS A 46 8.53 -1.62 0.21
CA HIS A 46 7.70 -1.05 -0.84
C HIS A 46 7.50 -2.11 -1.92
N PHE A 47 6.24 -2.48 -2.16
CA PHE A 47 5.86 -3.47 -3.15
C PHE A 47 4.99 -2.86 -4.25
N HIS A 48 4.94 -3.56 -5.39
CA HIS A 48 4.07 -3.25 -6.52
C HIS A 48 3.39 -4.51 -7.06
N CYS A 49 2.07 -4.45 -7.28
CA CYS A 49 1.36 -5.51 -7.99
C CYS A 49 0.97 -5.01 -9.39
N PRO A 50 1.53 -5.61 -10.47
CA PRO A 50 1.25 -5.18 -11.83
C PRO A 50 -0.20 -5.43 -12.27
N MET A 51 -0.91 -6.36 -11.61
CA MET A 51 -2.32 -6.65 -11.90
C MET A 51 -3.27 -5.60 -11.31
N ALA A 52 -2.90 -5.00 -10.18
CA ALA A 52 -3.69 -3.96 -9.52
C ALA A 52 -3.26 -2.55 -9.93
N HIS A 53 -2.12 -2.42 -10.64
CA HIS A 53 -1.48 -1.15 -10.98
C HIS A 53 -1.25 -0.26 -9.75
N GLY A 54 -0.90 -0.85 -8.60
CA GLY A 54 -0.80 -0.16 -7.31
C GLY A 54 0.45 -0.50 -6.52
N ASP A 55 0.94 0.48 -5.78
CA ASP A 55 2.07 0.39 -4.86
C ASP A 55 1.59 0.38 -3.39
N TRP A 56 2.22 -0.41 -2.53
CA TRP A 56 1.96 -0.36 -1.09
C TRP A 56 3.22 -0.46 -0.24
N LEU A 57 3.08 0.00 1.02
CA LEU A 57 4.12 -0.08 2.04
C LEU A 57 3.71 -1.05 3.14
N GLN A 58 4.67 -1.78 3.69
CA GLN A 58 4.49 -2.63 4.86
C GLN A 58 5.80 -2.83 5.64
N LEU A 59 5.72 -3.41 6.84
CA LEU A 59 6.87 -3.64 7.71
C LEU A 59 7.43 -5.07 7.66
N SER A 60 6.69 -6.01 7.05
CA SER A 60 7.15 -7.37 6.77
C SER A 60 7.70 -7.48 5.35
N ASP A 61 8.59 -8.42 5.09
CA ASP A 61 9.07 -8.79 3.76
C ASP A 61 8.17 -9.79 3.03
N GLU A 62 7.21 -10.41 3.73
CA GLU A 62 6.20 -11.30 3.14
C GLU A 62 5.10 -10.48 2.43
N PRO A 63 4.89 -10.64 1.11
CA PRO A 63 3.89 -9.85 0.38
C PRO A 63 2.47 -10.04 0.94
N ALA A 64 1.82 -8.95 1.33
CA ALA A 64 0.43 -8.94 1.79
C ALA A 64 -0.37 -7.86 1.03
N ASN A 65 -0.69 -8.15 -0.24
CA ASN A 65 -1.37 -7.24 -1.13
C ASN A 65 -2.78 -6.87 -0.63
N PRO A 66 -3.10 -5.57 -0.47
CA PRO A 66 -4.35 -5.13 0.12
C PRO A 66 -5.54 -5.04 -0.85
N TYR A 67 -5.33 -5.16 -2.17
CA TYR A 67 -6.31 -4.67 -3.17
C TYR A 67 -7.42 -5.66 -3.53
N TYR A 68 -7.17 -6.97 -3.48
CA TYR A 68 -8.13 -7.99 -3.93
C TYR A 68 -8.28 -9.16 -2.96
N GLY A 69 -8.01 -8.91 -1.67
CA GLY A 69 -8.10 -9.92 -0.61
C GLY A 69 -7.28 -11.17 -0.92
N PHE A 70 -7.79 -12.34 -0.53
CA PHE A 70 -7.08 -13.62 -0.69
C PHE A 70 -6.77 -13.99 -2.15
N LYS A 71 -7.51 -13.44 -3.13
CA LYS A 71 -7.29 -13.74 -4.56
C LYS A 71 -5.93 -13.24 -5.06
N MET A 72 -5.39 -12.21 -4.42
CA MET A 72 -4.11 -11.60 -4.82
C MET A 72 -3.17 -11.36 -3.64
N LEU A 73 -3.38 -11.99 -2.48
CA LEU A 73 -2.60 -11.74 -1.26
C LEU A 73 -1.09 -11.76 -1.53
N ASN A 74 -0.64 -12.73 -2.33
CA ASN A 74 0.77 -12.92 -2.68
C ASN A 74 1.15 -12.29 -4.05
N CYS A 75 0.25 -11.53 -4.71
CA CYS A 75 0.60 -10.76 -5.91
C CYS A 75 1.44 -9.56 -5.53
N GLY A 76 2.68 -9.55 -6.02
CA GLY A 76 3.46 -8.34 -6.13
C GLY A 76 4.94 -8.63 -6.10
N LYS A 77 5.73 -7.60 -6.38
CA LYS A 77 7.18 -7.66 -6.37
C LYS A 77 7.72 -6.56 -5.49
N LEU A 78 8.77 -6.87 -4.76
CA LEU A 78 9.50 -5.89 -3.97
C LEU A 78 10.12 -4.86 -4.93
N LYS A 79 9.79 -3.58 -4.74
CA LYS A 79 10.43 -2.43 -5.42
C LYS A 79 11.63 -1.92 -4.64
N GLY A 80 11.60 -2.05 -3.31
CA GLY A 80 12.73 -1.70 -2.45
C GLY A 80 12.41 -1.80 -0.96
N ALA A 81 13.45 -1.74 -0.14
CA ALA A 81 13.38 -1.68 1.31
C ALA A 81 14.26 -0.51 1.79
N ARG A 82 13.81 0.22 2.80
CA ARG A 82 14.50 1.43 3.29
C ARG A 82 14.36 1.65 4.78
#